data_AF-A0A814VBL6-F1
#
_entry.id   AF-A0A814VBL6-F1
#
_cell.length_a   1.000
_cell.length_b   1.000
_cell.length_c   1.000
_cell.angle_alpha   90.00
_cell.angle_beta   90.00
_cell.angle_gamma   90.00
#
_symmetry.space_group_name_H-M   'P 1'
#
loop_
_entity.id
_entity.type
_entity.pdbx_description
1 polymer ?
#
loop_
_entity_poly.entity_id
_entity_poly.type
_entity_poly.pdbx_seq_one_letter_code
_entity_poly.pdbx_strand_id
1 'polypeptide(L)'
;MAMANNKTHCFTCNKEKITFRCEGCSKRFCFMDLAEHKQILNDELNHIINNYDQFKQTINERKQNPSLIKQINQWKTNSIEIIQQKARDCREIAIKSSQTFIYDIEKKFNNLSDLK
;
A
#
# COMPACT_ATOMS: atom_id res chain seq x y z
N MET A 1 -3.79 -52.26 44.55
CA MET A 1 -2.95 -51.21 43.93
C MET A 1 -2.27 -51.81 42.72
N ALA A 2 -2.77 -51.53 41.51
CA ALA A 2 -2.15 -51.99 40.27
C ALA A 2 -1.26 -50.87 39.72
N MET A 3 0.05 -51.12 39.62
CA MET A 3 0.97 -50.21 38.96
C MET A 3 0.67 -50.25 37.45
N ALA A 4 0.01 -49.22 36.92
CA ALA A 4 -0.21 -49.10 35.49
C ALA A 4 1.15 -49.00 34.78
N ASN A 5 1.49 -50.01 33.98
CA ASN A 5 2.67 -49.99 33.12
C ASN A 5 2.49 -48.87 32.07
N ASN A 6 2.93 -47.65 32.39
CA ASN A 6 2.90 -46.49 31.49
C ASN A 6 3.95 -46.57 30.36
N LYS A 7 4.45 -47.78 30.09
CA LYS A 7 5.35 -48.04 28.96
C LYS A 7 4.50 -48.21 27.72
N THR A 8 4.54 -47.22 26.84
CA THR A 8 3.94 -47.30 25.49
C THR A 8 4.95 -46.81 24.45
N HIS A 9 4.63 -46.98 23.16
CA HIS A 9 5.53 -46.59 22.09
C HIS A 9 5.49 -45.07 21.88
N CYS A 10 6.67 -44.46 21.77
CA CYS A 10 6.78 -43.05 21.39
C CYS A 10 6.42 -42.87 19.91
N PHE A 11 5.61 -41.86 19.59
CA PHE A 11 5.22 -41.51 18.23
C PHE A 11 6.42 -41.16 17.33
N THR A 12 7.45 -40.51 17.87
CA THR A 12 8.61 -40.04 17.08
C THR A 12 9.67 -41.13 16.92
N CYS A 13 10.18 -41.68 18.03
CA CYS A 13 11.30 -42.64 17.97
C CYS A 13 10.87 -44.11 17.96
N ASN A 14 9.58 -44.42 18.07
CA ASN A 14 8.99 -45.77 18.08
C ASN A 14 9.62 -46.73 19.12
N LYS A 15 10.23 -46.21 20.18
CA LYS A 15 10.79 -47.01 21.28
C LYS A 15 9.75 -47.16 22.39
N GLU A 16 9.65 -48.35 22.97
CA GLU A 16 8.82 -48.61 24.15
C GLU A 16 9.48 -47.97 25.38
N LYS A 17 8.86 -46.91 25.90
CA LYS A 17 9.37 -46.12 27.04
C LYS A 17 8.20 -45.56 27.83
N ILE A 18 8.50 -44.92 28.96
CA ILE A 18 7.52 -44.05 29.61
C ILE A 18 7.20 -42.91 28.65
N THR A 19 5.94 -42.80 28.26
CA THR A 19 5.48 -41.76 27.34
C THR A 19 4.40 -40.91 27.97
N PHE A 20 4.36 -39.65 27.56
CA PHE A 20 3.38 -38.67 27.96
C PHE A 20 2.51 -38.31 26.77
N ARG A 21 1.23 -38.09 27.00
CA ARG A 21 0.30 -37.65 25.96
C ARG A 21 0.38 -36.14 25.80
N CYS A 22 0.49 -35.66 24.56
CA CYS A 22 0.25 -34.26 24.24
C CYS A 22 -1.26 -34.06 24.09
N GLU A 23 -1.88 -33.21 24.90
CA GLU A 23 -3.33 -32.95 24.83
C GLU A 23 -3.72 -32.22 23.53
N GLY A 24 -2.80 -31.46 22.92
CA GLY A 24 -3.08 -30.72 21.68
C GLY A 24 -3.20 -31.62 20.45
N CYS A 25 -2.29 -32.58 20.26
CA CYS A 25 -2.28 -33.45 19.08
C CYS A 25 -2.68 -34.91 19.38
N SER A 26 -3.01 -35.21 20.64
CA SER A 26 -3.35 -36.55 21.15
C SER A 26 -2.28 -37.65 21.00
N LYS A 27 -1.09 -37.33 20.47
CA LYS A 27 0.04 -38.25 20.29
C LYS A 27 0.80 -38.47 21.61
N ARG A 28 1.46 -39.62 21.74
CA ARG A 28 2.29 -39.98 22.89
C ARG A 28 3.76 -39.86 22.56
N PHE A 29 4.53 -39.21 23.42
CA PHE A 29 5.95 -38.95 23.21
C PHE A 29 6.77 -39.37 24.43
N CYS A 30 8.02 -39.79 24.23
CA CYS A 30 8.95 -39.85 25.35
C CYS A 30 9.32 -38.43 25.80
N PHE A 31 9.89 -38.27 27.00
CA PHE A 31 10.14 -36.95 27.58
C PHE A 31 10.96 -36.01 26.66
N MET A 32 11.97 -36.54 25.97
CA MET A 32 12.80 -35.78 25.03
C MET A 32 12.01 -35.35 23.80
N ASP A 33 11.36 -36.29 23.12
CA ASP A 33 10.59 -36.00 21.90
C ASP A 33 9.38 -35.09 22.20
N LEU A 34 8.86 -35.10 23.43
CA LEU A 34 7.81 -34.16 23.87
C LEU A 34 8.34 -32.74 23.99
N ALA A 35 9.56 -32.57 24.54
CA ALA A 35 10.18 -31.26 24.67
C ALA A 35 10.49 -30.67 23.29
N GLU A 36 11.04 -31.48 22.39
CA GLU A 36 11.28 -31.10 20.99
C GLU A 36 9.97 -30.75 20.26
N HIS A 37 8.93 -31.58 20.42
CA HIS A 37 7.61 -31.30 19.85
C HIS A 37 7.04 -29.94 20.29
N LYS A 38 7.17 -29.61 21.59
CA LYS A 38 6.73 -28.31 22.13
C LYS A 38 7.57 -27.15 21.59
N GLN A 39 8.86 -27.35 21.41
CA GLN A 39 9.75 -26.33 20.84
C GLN A 39 9.36 -26.05 19.39
N ILE A 40 9.15 -27.08 18.57
CA ILE A 40 8.71 -26.93 17.17
C ILE A 40 7.40 -26.13 17.11
N LEU A 41 6.41 -26.47 17.95
CA LEU A 41 5.14 -25.75 18.00
C LEU A 41 5.32 -24.28 18.39
N ASN A 42 6.23 -23.98 19.31
CA ASN A 42 6.54 -22.62 19.72
C ASN A 42 7.20 -21.83 18.58
N ASP A 43 8.11 -22.46 17.84
CA ASP A 43 8.78 -21.85 16.70
C ASP A 43 7.80 -21.58 15.56
N GLU A 44 6.90 -22.51 15.26
CA GLU A 44 5.80 -22.32 14.30
C GLU A 44 4.88 -21.17 14.72
N LEU A 45 4.51 -21.09 16.00
CA LEU A 45 3.68 -20.01 16.53
C LEU A 45 4.38 -18.65 16.40
N ASN A 46 5.67 -18.57 16.75
CA ASN A 46 6.45 -17.35 16.61
C ASN A 46 6.53 -16.88 15.15
N HIS A 47 6.67 -17.81 14.21
CA HIS A 47 6.65 -17.51 12.79
C HIS A 47 5.29 -16.94 12.35
N ILE A 48 4.18 -17.51 12.82
CA ILE A 48 2.83 -16.99 12.54
C ILE A 48 2.65 -15.57 13.10
N ILE A 49 3.07 -15.34 14.35
CA ILE A 49 3.00 -14.02 15.00
C ILE A 49 3.80 -12.99 14.21
N ASN A 50 5.04 -13.32 13.84
CA ASN A 50 5.89 -12.42 13.07
C ASN A 50 5.28 -12.08 11.70
N ASN A 51 4.72 -13.07 11.00
CA ASN A 51 4.04 -12.84 9.72
C ASN A 51 2.81 -11.95 9.87
N TYR A 52 2.04 -12.13 10.94
CA TYR A 52 0.89 -11.28 11.25
C TYR A 52 1.32 -9.82 11.50
N ASP A 53 2.39 -9.60 12.27
CA ASP A 53 2.90 -8.27 12.56
C ASP A 53 3.45 -7.57 11.30
N GLN A 54 4.19 -8.30 10.46
CA GLN A 54 4.66 -7.79 9.16
C GLN A 54 3.50 -7.43 8.22
N PHE A 55 2.47 -8.26 8.17
CA PHE A 55 1.29 -8.00 7.35
C PHE A 55 0.53 -6.76 7.84
N LYS A 56 0.33 -6.64 9.17
CA LYS A 56 -0.29 -5.47 9.79
C LYS A 56 0.50 -4.19 9.52
N GLN A 57 1.83 -4.24 9.61
CA GLN A 57 2.70 -3.13 9.27
C GLN A 57 2.54 -2.74 7.79
N THR A 58 2.58 -3.70 6.87
CA THR A 58 2.40 -3.47 5.43
C THR A 58 1.06 -2.79 5.10
N ILE A 59 -0.03 -3.21 5.76
CA ILE A 59 -1.34 -2.56 5.60
C ILE A 59 -1.30 -1.11 6.08
N ASN A 60 -0.73 -0.87 7.26
CA ASN A 60 -0.63 0.47 7.82
C ASN A 60 0.20 1.42 6.94
N GLU A 61 1.33 0.96 6.41
CA GLU A 61 2.17 1.71 5.49
C GLU A 61 1.43 2.09 4.21
N ARG A 62 0.67 1.14 3.62
CA ARG A 62 -0.18 1.41 2.44
C ARG A 62 -1.31 2.40 2.76
N LYS A 63 -1.91 2.32 3.94
CA LYS A 63 -2.96 3.25 4.38
C LYS A 63 -2.44 4.69 4.52
N GLN A 64 -1.20 4.85 4.99
CA GLN A 64 -0.57 6.15 5.17
C GLN A 64 -0.01 6.76 3.88
N ASN A 65 0.25 5.93 2.86
CA ASN A 65 0.73 6.40 1.55
C ASN A 65 -0.27 6.06 0.43
N PRO A 66 -1.41 6.79 0.31
CA PRO A 66 -2.26 6.68 -0.85
C PRO A 66 -1.57 7.34 -2.04
N SER A 67 -0.59 6.64 -2.63
CA SER A 67 0.18 7.07 -3.81
C SER A 67 -0.75 7.50 -4.95
N LEU A 68 -1.89 6.83 -5.10
CA LEU A 68 -2.92 7.18 -6.07
C LEU A 68 -3.54 8.56 -5.78
N ILE A 69 -3.81 8.91 -4.53
CA ILE A 69 -4.35 10.24 -4.17
C ILE A 69 -3.31 11.33 -4.43
N LYS A 70 -2.03 11.07 -4.15
CA LYS A 70 -0.94 12.00 -4.52
C LYS A 70 -0.88 12.22 -6.03
N GLN A 71 -0.97 11.15 -6.82
CA GLN A 71 -0.98 11.24 -8.29
C GLN A 71 -2.21 11.99 -8.81
N ILE A 72 -3.41 11.72 -8.25
CA ILE A 72 -4.65 12.44 -8.60
C ILE A 72 -4.50 13.93 -8.28
N ASN A 73 -3.95 14.28 -7.12
CA ASN A 73 -3.72 15.67 -6.75
C ASN A 73 -2.71 16.36 -7.68
N GLN A 74 -1.62 15.68 -8.04
CA GLN A 74 -0.65 16.21 -9.00
C GLN A 74 -1.29 16.43 -10.37
N TRP A 75 -2.05 15.45 -10.86
CA TRP A 75 -2.75 15.55 -12.13
C TRP A 75 -3.75 16.71 -12.15
N LYS A 76 -4.48 16.91 -11.05
CA LYS A 76 -5.39 18.04 -10.87
C LYS A 76 -4.65 19.38 -10.97
N THR A 77 -3.55 19.53 -10.24
CA THR A 77 -2.74 20.77 -10.24
C THR A 77 -2.21 21.08 -11.64
N ASN A 78 -1.60 20.09 -12.31
CA ASN A 78 -1.08 20.26 -13.65
C ASN A 78 -2.18 20.64 -14.66
N SER A 79 -3.37 20.01 -14.55
CA SER A 79 -4.49 20.30 -15.44
C SER A 79 -5.01 21.73 -15.27
N ILE A 80 -5.11 22.21 -14.03
CA ILE A 80 -5.50 23.60 -13.74
C ILE A 80 -4.48 24.57 -14.34
N GLU A 81 -3.18 24.30 -14.18
CA GLU A 81 -2.12 25.15 -14.71
C GLU A 81 -2.18 25.25 -16.25
N ILE A 82 -2.38 24.13 -16.94
CA ILE A 82 -2.54 24.09 -18.40
C ILE A 82 -3.76 24.92 -18.85
N ILE A 83 -4.91 24.73 -18.19
CA ILE A 83 -6.13 25.47 -18.52
C ILE A 83 -5.93 26.97 -18.30
N GLN A 84 -5.28 27.35 -17.19
CA GLN A 84 -4.99 28.75 -16.88
C GLN A 84 -4.03 29.36 -17.88
N GLN A 85 -2.96 28.65 -18.27
CA GLN A 85 -2.02 29.11 -19.29
C GLN A 85 -2.75 29.32 -20.61
N LYS A 86 -3.54 28.34 -21.05
CA LYS A 86 -4.26 28.46 -22.32
C LYS A 86 -5.27 29.62 -22.30
N ALA A 87 -5.94 29.85 -21.18
CA ALA A 87 -6.83 30.99 -21.00
C ALA A 87 -6.07 32.33 -21.06
N ARG A 88 -4.85 32.41 -20.50
CA ARG A 88 -3.99 33.60 -20.61
C ARG A 88 -3.60 33.85 -22.07
N ASP A 89 -3.14 32.82 -22.77
CA ASP A 89 -2.73 32.93 -24.18
C ASP A 89 -3.90 33.42 -25.06
N CYS A 90 -5.09 32.83 -24.88
CA CYS A 90 -6.28 33.23 -25.63
C CYS A 90 -6.67 34.69 -25.36
N ARG A 91 -6.58 35.15 -24.10
CA ARG A 91 -6.85 36.55 -23.75
C ARG A 91 -5.84 37.49 -24.41
N GLU A 92 -4.56 37.14 -24.39
CA GLU A 92 -3.52 37.96 -25.00
C GLU A 92 -3.72 38.09 -26.51
N ILE A 93 -4.06 37.00 -27.20
CA ILE A 93 -4.37 37.01 -28.64
C ILE A 93 -5.58 37.90 -28.92
N ALA A 94 -6.65 37.81 -28.13
CA ALA A 94 -7.85 38.61 -28.30
C ALA A 94 -7.60 40.11 -28.10
N ILE A 95 -6.78 40.46 -27.09
CA ILE A 95 -6.39 41.85 -26.82
C ILE A 95 -5.56 42.41 -27.98
N LYS A 96 -4.52 41.68 -28.42
CA LYS A 96 -3.68 42.11 -29.55
C LYS A 96 -4.49 42.31 -30.82
N SER A 97 -5.38 41.35 -31.14
CA SER A 97 -6.24 41.43 -32.32
C SER A 97 -7.17 42.65 -32.26
N SER A 98 -7.77 42.91 -31.10
CA SER A 98 -8.63 44.08 -30.87
C SER A 98 -7.85 45.38 -31.03
N GLN A 99 -6.65 45.47 -30.46
CA GLN A 99 -5.79 46.66 -30.56
C GLN A 99 -5.37 46.94 -32.00
N THR A 100 -4.95 45.91 -32.75
CA THR A 100 -4.62 46.05 -34.18
C THR A 100 -5.84 46.53 -34.97
N PHE A 101 -7.01 45.96 -34.73
CA PHE A 101 -8.24 46.37 -35.41
C PHE A 101 -8.62 47.82 -35.11
N ILE A 102 -8.51 48.25 -33.85
CA ILE A 102 -8.76 49.65 -33.45
C ILE A 102 -7.77 50.58 -34.13
N TYR A 103 -6.47 50.26 -34.10
CA TYR A 103 -5.45 51.06 -34.75
C TYR A 103 -5.70 51.21 -36.27
N ASP A 104 -6.10 50.13 -36.94
CA ASP A 104 -6.43 50.17 -38.35
C ASP A 104 -7.66 51.05 -38.65
N ILE A 105 -8.65 51.06 -37.76
CA ILE A 105 -9.80 51.97 -37.85
C ILE A 105 -9.36 53.42 -37.67
N GLU A 106 -8.59 53.71 -36.61
CA GLU A 106 -8.10 55.06 -36.32
C GLU A 106 -7.29 55.62 -37.49
N LYS A 107 -6.39 54.81 -38.05
CA LYS A 107 -5.59 55.19 -39.22
C LYS A 107 -6.46 55.51 -40.44
N LYS A 108 -7.46 54.67 -40.74
CA LYS A 108 -8.41 54.92 -41.83
C LYS A 108 -9.22 56.20 -41.61
N PHE A 109 -9.64 56.46 -40.38
CA PHE A 109 -10.41 57.64 -40.01
C PHE A 109 -9.60 58.94 -40.17
N ASN A 110 -8.35 58.95 -39.73
CA ASN A 110 -7.47 60.11 -39.87
C ASN A 110 -7.20 60.45 -41.34
N ASN A 111 -6.91 59.45 -42.17
CA ASN A 111 -6.69 59.64 -43.61
C ASN A 111 -7.90 60.27 -44.33
N LEU A 112 -9.13 60.02 -43.87
CA LEU A 112 -10.34 60.63 -44.42
C LEU A 112 -10.52 62.08 -43.97
N SER A 113 -9.99 62.44 -42.80
CA SER A 113 -10.07 63.78 -42.23
C SER A 113 -9.05 64.73 -42.86
N ASP A 114 -7.90 64.19 -43.30
CA ASP A 114 -6.84 64.93 -44.00
C ASP A 114 -7.15 65.21 -45.49
N LEU A 115 -8.21 64.61 -46.03
CA LEU A 115 -8.68 64.79 -47.41
C LEU A 115 -9.67 65.96 -47.59
N LYS A 116 -9.86 66.79 -46.56
CA LYS A 116 -10.85 67.86 -46.51
C LYS A 116 -10.19 69.23 -46.40
#